data_AF-A0A9D9R4E3-F1
#
_entry.id   AF-A0A9D9R4E3-F1
#
_cell.length_a   1.000
_cell.length_b   1.000
_cell.length_c   1.000
_cell.angle_alpha   90.00
_cell.angle_beta   90.00
_cell.angle_gamma   90.00
#
_symmetry.space_group_name_H-M   'P 1'
#
loop_
_entity.id
_entity.type
_entity.pdbx_description
1 polymer ?
#
loop_
_entity_poly.entity_id
_entity_poly.type
_entity_poly.pdbx_seq_one_letter_code
_entity_poly.pdbx_strand_id
1 'polypeptide(L)'
;MKTSFNKYLYIGFVVFGLYELLFKHAALDAATQFGIALAFDPFDQNQTWKDRPMWQKAVLIIHLAVVAGLFGYEVGGSDFAKGFFEGWNDAKK
;
A
#
# COMPACT_ATOMS: atom_id res chain seq x y z
N MET A 1 -21.07 -16.76 -2.85
CA MET A 1 -20.01 -15.74 -3.00
C MET A 1 -18.76 -16.45 -3.49
N LYS A 2 -18.21 -16.10 -4.67
CA LYS A 2 -16.86 -16.53 -5.05
C LYS A 2 -15.88 -15.62 -4.32
N THR A 3 -15.42 -16.00 -3.14
CA THR A 3 -14.36 -15.25 -2.46
C THR A 3 -13.09 -15.36 -3.28
N SER A 4 -12.57 -14.23 -3.76
CA SER A 4 -11.32 -14.20 -4.52
C SER A 4 -10.17 -14.69 -3.64
N PHE A 5 -9.31 -15.56 -4.17
CA PHE A 5 -8.11 -16.04 -3.49
C PHE A 5 -7.22 -14.86 -3.04
N ASN A 6 -7.25 -13.74 -3.77
CA ASN A 6 -6.52 -12.51 -3.45
C ASN A 6 -6.83 -11.99 -2.04
N LYS A 7 -8.06 -12.16 -1.55
CA LYS A 7 -8.42 -11.71 -0.20
C LYS A 7 -7.59 -12.42 0.88
N TYR A 8 -7.29 -13.70 0.70
CA TYR A 8 -6.47 -14.45 1.65
C TYR A 8 -5.01 -14.03 1.57
N LEU A 9 -4.49 -13.80 0.36
CA LEU A 9 -3.14 -13.26 0.17
C LEU A 9 -3.00 -11.88 0.79
N TYR A 10 -3.96 -10.98 0.54
CA TYR A 10 -4.02 -9.65 1.16
C TYR A 10 -3.92 -9.73 2.67
N ILE A 11 -4.79 -10.53 3.31
CA ILE A 11 -4.81 -10.66 4.76
C ILE A 11 -3.49 -11.26 5.27
N GLY A 12 -2.97 -12.29 4.60
CA GLY A 12 -1.70 -12.92 4.96
C GLY A 12 -0.54 -11.93 4.96
N PHE A 13 -0.40 -11.16 3.87
CA PHE A 13 0.65 -10.15 3.75
C PHE A 13 0.47 -8.95 4.68
N VAL A 14 -0.78 -8.54 4.98
CA VAL A 14 -1.05 -7.50 6.00
C VAL A 14 -0.63 -8.00 7.38
N VAL A 15 -1.02 -9.21 7.78
CA VAL A 15 -0.63 -9.76 9.08
C VAL A 15 0.90 -9.91 9.16
N PHE A 16 1.53 -10.37 8.08
CA PHE A 16 2.98 -10.52 8.04
C PHE A 16 3.71 -9.17 8.09
N GLY A 17 3.24 -8.15 7.35
CA GLY A 17 3.77 -6.79 7.44
C GLY A 17 3.62 -6.16 8.82
N LEU A 18 2.49 -6.41 9.49
CA LEU A 18 2.29 -5.98 10.89
C LEU A 18 3.28 -6.70 11.83
N TYR A 19 3.58 -7.97 11.58
CA TYR A 19 4.58 -8.70 12.36
C TYR A 19 5.98 -8.10 12.19
N GLU A 20 6.41 -7.84 10.95
CA GLU A 20 7.68 -7.18 10.65
C GLU A 20 7.76 -5.79 11.31
N LEU A 21 6.68 -5.02 11.26
CA LEU A 21 6.64 -3.66 11.82
C LEU A 21 6.68 -3.65 13.36
N LEU A 22 5.86 -4.48 14.01
CA LEU A 22 5.63 -4.40 15.46
C LEU A 22 6.64 -5.20 16.29
N PHE A 23 7.13 -6.34 15.77
CA PHE A 23 7.99 -7.25 16.54
C PHE A 23 9.44 -7.22 16.08
N LYS A 24 9.69 -6.97 14.79
CA LYS A 24 11.04 -6.89 14.23
C LYS A 24 11.53 -5.46 14.05
N HIS A 25 10.62 -4.48 14.16
CA HIS A 25 10.91 -3.06 13.91
C HIS A 25 11.54 -2.81 12.53
N ALA A 26 11.21 -3.65 11.55
CA ALA A 26 11.74 -3.58 10.19
C ALA A 26 10.74 -2.84 9.28
N ALA A 27 10.82 -1.52 9.25
CA ALA A 27 9.85 -0.68 8.54
C ALA A 27 9.86 -0.90 7.02
N LEU A 28 11.04 -1.08 6.42
CA LEU A 28 11.18 -1.36 4.98
C LEU A 28 10.58 -2.72 4.58
N ASP A 29 10.84 -3.76 5.37
CA ASP A 29 10.28 -5.09 5.14
C ASP A 29 8.76 -5.07 5.29
N ALA A 30 8.25 -4.39 6.33
CA ALA A 30 6.83 -4.18 6.53
C ALA A 30 6.19 -3.43 5.35
N ALA A 31 6.79 -2.34 4.89
CA ALA A 31 6.32 -1.57 3.73
C ALA A 31 6.26 -2.44 2.47
N THR A 32 7.25 -3.33 2.28
CA THR A 32 7.29 -4.28 1.18
C THR A 32 6.12 -5.27 1.26
N GLN A 33 5.89 -5.89 2.43
CA GLN A 33 4.77 -6.82 2.62
C GLN A 33 3.43 -6.12 2.43
N PHE A 34 3.24 -4.91 2.95
CA PHE A 34 2.03 -4.12 2.73
C PHE A 34 1.84 -3.72 1.26
N GLY A 35 2.92 -3.39 0.55
CA GLY A 35 2.88 -3.13 -0.90
C GLY A 35 2.44 -4.35 -1.69
N ILE A 36 2.98 -5.53 -1.36
CA ILE A 36 2.55 -6.80 -1.97
C ILE A 36 1.08 -7.08 -1.63
N ALA A 37 0.67 -6.89 -0.38
CA ALA A 37 -0.74 -7.03 0.02
C ALA A 37 -1.64 -6.15 -0.86
N LEU A 38 -1.29 -4.87 -1.04
CA LEU A 38 -2.04 -3.93 -1.85
C LEU A 38 -2.16 -4.38 -3.32
N ALA A 39 -1.11 -4.97 -3.88
CA ALA A 39 -1.14 -5.57 -5.22
C ALA A 39 -2.15 -6.73 -5.31
N PHE A 40 -2.29 -7.51 -4.23
CA PHE A 40 -3.35 -8.50 -4.08
C PHE A 40 -4.65 -7.88 -3.56
N ASP A 41 -5.18 -6.89 -4.28
CA ASP A 41 -6.41 -6.18 -3.89
C ASP A 41 -7.55 -7.16 -3.48
N PRO A 42 -8.09 -7.01 -2.26
CA PRO A 42 -9.00 -7.99 -1.64
C PRO A 42 -10.44 -7.91 -2.16
N PHE A 43 -10.75 -6.93 -3.01
CA PHE A 43 -12.08 -6.70 -3.58
C PHE A 43 -12.27 -7.42 -4.93
N ASP A 44 -13.43 -7.22 -5.56
CA ASP A 44 -13.74 -7.84 -6.84
C ASP A 44 -12.88 -7.24 -7.96
N GLN A 45 -12.03 -8.08 -8.55
CA GLN A 45 -11.14 -7.71 -9.64
C GLN A 45 -11.89 -7.47 -10.97
N ASN A 46 -13.10 -8.00 -11.12
CA ASN A 46 -13.93 -7.74 -12.30
C ASN A 46 -14.61 -6.37 -12.26
N GLN A 47 -14.63 -5.73 -11.08
CA GLN A 47 -15.19 -4.41 -10.90
C GLN A 47 -14.16 -3.34 -11.28
N THR A 48 -14.48 -2.53 -12.30
CA THR A 48 -13.63 -1.42 -12.71
C THR A 48 -13.48 -0.40 -11.57
N TRP A 49 -12.38 0.36 -11.58
CA TRP A 49 -12.14 1.38 -10.55
C TRP A 49 -13.30 2.37 -10.43
N LYS A 50 -13.92 2.80 -11.54
CA LYS A 50 -15.01 3.79 -11.50
C LYS A 50 -16.23 3.27 -10.73
N ASP A 51 -16.57 2.02 -10.95
CA ASP A 51 -17.76 1.38 -10.38
C ASP A 51 -17.60 0.99 -8.91
N ARG A 52 -16.36 1.01 -8.38
CA ARG A 52 -16.09 0.67 -6.99
C ARG A 52 -16.74 1.66 -6.02
N PRO A 53 -17.40 1.16 -4.96
CA PRO A 53 -17.87 1.99 -3.86
C PRO A 53 -16.76 2.85 -3.28
N MET A 54 -17.11 4.05 -2.81
CA MET A 54 -16.14 5.01 -2.26
C MET A 54 -15.32 4.43 -1.10
N TRP A 55 -15.92 3.58 -0.27
CA TRP A 55 -15.22 2.98 0.87
C TRP A 55 -14.11 2.00 0.45
N GLN A 56 -14.28 1.25 -0.65
CA GLN A 56 -13.23 0.35 -1.15
C GLN A 56 -12.04 1.14 -1.67
N LYS A 57 -12.33 2.21 -2.43
CA LYS A 57 -11.32 3.16 -2.90
C LYS A 57 -10.56 3.78 -1.73
N ALA A 58 -11.29 4.23 -0.70
CA ALA A 58 -10.70 4.81 0.49
C ALA A 58 -9.78 3.83 1.21
N VAL A 59 -10.17 2.56 1.39
CA VAL A 59 -9.31 1.53 1.98
C VAL A 59 -8.01 1.36 1.19
N LEU A 60 -8.09 1.24 -0.14
CA LEU A 60 -6.91 1.06 -0.99
C LEU A 60 -5.99 2.28 -0.98
N ILE A 61 -6.55 3.49 -1.00
CA ILE A 61 -5.79 4.74 -0.95
C ILE A 61 -5.13 4.93 0.43
N ILE A 62 -5.84 4.65 1.52
CA ILE A 62 -5.29 4.74 2.87
C ILE A 62 -4.16 3.72 3.04
N HIS A 63 -4.34 2.49 2.56
CA HIS A 63 -3.29 1.47 2.62
C HIS A 63 -2.07 1.90 1.78
N LEU A 64 -2.27 2.43 0.57
CA LEU A 64 -1.18 3.00 -0.22
C LEU A 64 -0.45 4.13 0.53
N ALA A 65 -1.18 5.01 1.21
CA ALA A 65 -0.59 6.07 2.02
C ALA A 65 0.23 5.53 3.20
N VAL A 66 -0.20 4.42 3.83
CA VAL A 66 0.58 3.72 4.87
C VAL A 66 1.88 3.17 4.28
N VAL A 67 1.83 2.50 3.12
CA VAL A 67 3.03 1.97 2.43
C VAL A 67 3.99 3.11 2.12
N ALA A 68 3.52 4.19 1.49
CA ALA A 68 4.33 5.35 1.17
C ALA A 68 4.89 6.04 2.43
N GLY A 69 4.12 6.12 3.51
CA GLY A 69 4.55 6.67 4.78
C GLY A 69 5.67 5.87 5.43
N LEU A 70 5.61 4.53 5.38
CA LEU A 70 6.67 3.66 5.89
C LEU A 70 7.95 3.76 5.03
N PHE A 71 7.81 3.84 3.71
CA PHE A 71 8.96 4.12 2.83
C PHE A 71 9.58 5.48 3.12
N GLY A 72 8.77 6.53 3.27
CA GLY A 72 9.25 7.87 3.61
C GLY A 72 9.90 7.93 5.00
N TYR A 73 9.40 7.15 5.97
CA TYR A 73 10.03 7.01 7.28
C TYR A 73 11.44 6.41 7.17
N GLU A 74 11.61 5.34 6.39
CA GLU A 74 12.90 4.67 6.21
C GLU A 74 13.91 5.52 5.42
N VAL A 75 13.47 6.15 4.33
CA VAL A 75 14.33 6.94 3.44
C VAL A 75 14.70 8.30 4.04
N GLY A 76 13.93 8.77 5.03
CA GLY A 76 14.02 10.12 5.57
C GLY A 76 12.95 11.02 4.96
N GLY A 77 11.95 11.40 5.77
CA GLY A 77 10.72 12.02 5.29
C GLY A 77 10.92 13.32 4.49
N SER A 78 11.94 14.13 4.82
CA SER A 78 12.28 15.34 4.07
C SER A 78 12.80 15.05 2.67
N ASP A 79 13.62 14.01 2.54
CA ASP A 79 14.31 13.67 1.29
C ASP A 79 13.36 12.91 0.37
N PHE A 80 12.54 12.02 0.95
CA PHE A 80 11.43 11.40 0.24
C PHE A 80 10.44 12.43 -0.31
N ALA A 81 10.00 13.40 0.51
CA ALA A 81 9.05 14.41 0.07
C ALA A 81 9.62 15.28 -1.05
N LYS A 82 10.87 15.75 -0.91
CA LYS A 82 11.55 16.53 -1.95
C LYS A 82 11.63 15.75 -3.26
N GLY A 83 12.16 14.52 -3.22
CA GLY A 83 12.29 13.68 -4.42
C GLY A 83 10.94 13.41 -5.09
N PHE A 84 9.89 13.16 -4.31
CA PHE A 84 8.54 12.96 -4.84
C PHE A 84 8.01 14.21 -5.56
N PHE A 85 8.11 15.39 -4.95
CA PHE A 85 7.61 16.63 -5.55
C PHE A 85 8.45 17.10 -6.74
N GLU A 86 9.76 16.90 -6.69
CA GLU A 86 10.66 17.18 -7.82
C GLU A 86 10.29 16.30 -9.02
N GLY A 87 10.19 14.98 -8.82
CA GLY A 87 9.81 14.05 -9.89
C GLY A 87 8.43 14.35 -10.47
N TRP A 88 7.46 14.74 -9.62
CA TRP A 88 6.13 15.14 -10.07
C TRP A 88 6.13 16.42 -10.92
N ASN A 89 6.95 17.40 -10.54
CA ASN A 89 7.08 18.65 -11.28
C ASN A 89 7.79 18.45 -12.61
N ASP A 90 8.76 17.55 -12.68
CA ASP A 90 9.42 17.19 -13.93
C ASP A 90 8.50 16.40 -14.86
N ALA A 91 7.64 15.52 -14.35
CA ALA A 91 6.65 14.79 -15.15
C ALA A 91 5.57 15.70 -15.79
N LYS A 92 5.46 16.95 -15.34
CA LYS A 92 4.51 17.94 -15.87
C LYS A 92 5.09 18.88 -16.93
N LYS A 93 6.41 18.86 -17.14
CA LYS A 93 7.09 19.61 -18.20
C LYS A 93 7.00 18.83 -19.51
#